data_AF-A0ABD0LXN0-F1
#
_entry.id   AF-A0ABD0LXN0-F1
#
_cell.length_a   1.000
_cell.length_b   1.000
_cell.length_c   1.000
_cell.angle_alpha   90.00
_cell.angle_beta   90.00
_cell.angle_gamma   90.00
#
_symmetry.space_group_name_H-M   'P 1'
#
loop_
_entity.id
_entity.type
_entity.pdbx_description
1 polymer ?
#
loop_
_entity_poly.entity_id
_entity_poly.type
_entity_poly.pdbx_seq_one_letter_code
_entity_poly.pdbx_strand_id
1 'polypeptide(L)'
;MATCWTPLLLTLAGTLPLVFGQPGDVCMFLQRHCLPEATCDPLLRRCVCPADRPIGNGLFQCVRATDFYCESTADPKILTYSGGKGSLTLPCRHCLTKFYTPLSGGAPPTTHCGVEVFGINNHVKRGRYFEESMEVVLYVGQLGAGGNFLMEHNIFFYLQRHILNYRSTETLPWQEANPYEKDVDMPWHGISISITYNAAERFVTFSFPECDVQIKFRPYAPNERPQKLLPGIGIQAPQAALFGLGASSGFPACLCMVPGANPDLNELAEEQWLNCPKQLYMWAVLRNGPHQR
;
A
#
# COMPACT_ATOMS: atom_id res chain seq x y z
N MET A 1 14.61 56.58 -45.09
CA MET A 1 15.62 55.73 -44.42
C MET A 1 14.90 54.53 -43.85
N ALA A 2 15.45 53.35 -44.11
CA ALA A 2 14.78 52.06 -44.00
C ALA A 2 14.45 51.65 -42.56
N THR A 3 13.30 51.01 -42.43
CA THR A 3 12.77 50.31 -41.26
C THR A 3 13.56 49.01 -41.01
N CYS A 4 13.89 48.73 -39.75
CA CYS A 4 14.35 47.41 -39.32
C CYS A 4 13.55 47.03 -38.06
N TRP A 5 12.49 46.25 -38.25
CA TRP A 5 11.75 45.61 -37.17
C TRP A 5 12.08 44.11 -37.24
N THR A 6 12.85 43.63 -36.26
CA THR A 6 13.02 42.20 -35.99
C THR A 6 11.75 41.65 -35.36
N PRO A 7 11.11 40.60 -35.92
CA PRO A 7 10.04 39.90 -35.24
C PRO A 7 10.64 39.01 -34.15
N LEU A 8 10.15 39.22 -32.93
CA LEU A 8 10.40 38.35 -31.78
C LEU A 8 9.67 37.02 -32.06
N LEU A 9 10.43 35.96 -32.38
CA LEU A 9 9.93 34.59 -32.45
C LEU A 9 9.57 34.14 -31.02
N LEU A 10 8.29 34.24 -30.67
CA LEU A 10 7.72 33.50 -29.55
C LEU A 10 7.77 32.00 -29.90
N THR A 11 8.78 31.31 -29.38
CA THR A 11 8.75 29.86 -29.26
C THR A 11 7.67 29.49 -28.26
N LEU A 12 6.49 29.11 -28.78
CA LEU A 12 5.49 28.36 -28.04
C LEU A 12 6.18 27.11 -27.46
N ALA A 13 6.40 27.12 -26.15
CA ALA A 13 6.70 25.92 -25.39
C ALA A 13 5.53 24.95 -25.60
N GLY A 14 5.75 23.97 -26.48
CA GLY A 14 4.81 22.88 -26.68
C GLY A 14 4.61 22.16 -25.35
N THR A 15 3.40 22.26 -24.81
CA THR A 15 2.91 21.35 -23.81
C THR A 15 2.89 19.96 -24.43
N LEU A 16 3.96 19.19 -24.23
CA LEU A 16 3.96 17.77 -24.53
C LEU A 16 2.75 17.17 -23.78
N PRO A 17 1.79 16.54 -24.46
CA PRO A 17 0.79 15.77 -23.76
C PRO A 17 1.54 14.73 -22.94
N LEU A 18 1.26 14.65 -21.64
CA LEU A 18 1.63 13.52 -20.80
C LEU A 18 1.12 12.26 -21.49
N VAL A 19 2.00 11.57 -22.22
CA VAL A 19 1.71 10.26 -22.78
C VAL A 19 1.77 9.31 -21.59
N PHE A 20 0.61 9.12 -20.95
CA PHE A 20 0.43 8.06 -19.98
C PHE A 20 0.77 6.74 -20.67
N GLY A 21 1.80 6.04 -20.22
CA GLY A 21 2.09 4.69 -20.69
C GLY A 21 0.84 3.84 -20.55
N GLN A 22 0.56 2.97 -21.53
CA GLN A 22 -0.56 2.07 -21.39
C GLN A 22 -0.15 0.93 -20.44
N PRO A 23 -0.99 0.57 -19.46
CA PRO A 23 -0.81 -0.70 -18.75
C PRO A 23 -0.83 -1.85 -19.76
N GLY A 24 -0.27 -3.00 -19.36
CA GLY A 24 -0.02 -4.16 -20.23
C GLY A 24 -1.27 -4.75 -20.91
N ASP A 25 -1.13 -5.96 -21.45
CA ASP A 25 -2.15 -6.59 -22.30
C ASP A 25 -3.57 -6.54 -21.70
N VAL A 26 -4.55 -6.22 -22.55
CA VAL A 26 -5.97 -6.23 -22.16
C VAL A 26 -6.40 -7.67 -21.91
N CYS A 27 -6.81 -7.96 -20.69
CA CYS A 27 -7.37 -9.25 -20.34
C CYS A 27 -8.91 -9.16 -20.35
N MET A 28 -9.53 -9.94 -21.24
CA MET A 28 -10.88 -9.75 -21.77
C MET A 28 -12.05 -9.70 -20.76
N PHE A 29 -11.81 -9.94 -19.46
CA PHE A 29 -12.86 -9.80 -18.44
C PHE A 29 -12.87 -8.36 -17.87
N LEU A 30 -13.95 -7.62 -18.12
CA LEU A 30 -14.18 -6.23 -17.67
C LEU A 30 -13.25 -5.14 -18.26
N GLN A 31 -12.62 -5.38 -19.42
CA GLN A 31 -11.65 -4.45 -20.03
C GLN A 31 -10.51 -4.06 -19.08
N ARG A 32 -10.08 -5.01 -18.25
CA ARG A 32 -8.96 -4.78 -17.33
C ARG A 32 -7.64 -5.00 -18.05
N HIS A 33 -6.66 -4.21 -17.67
CA HIS A 33 -5.30 -4.36 -18.17
C HIS A 33 -4.47 -5.07 -17.12
N CYS A 34 -3.63 -6.01 -17.57
CA CYS A 34 -2.62 -6.58 -16.69
C CYS A 34 -1.56 -5.52 -16.33
N LEU A 35 -0.89 -5.71 -15.20
CA LEU A 35 0.37 -5.02 -14.96
C LEU A 35 1.36 -5.35 -16.09
N PRO A 36 2.31 -4.47 -16.41
CA PRO A 36 3.33 -4.74 -17.43
C PRO A 36 4.12 -6.03 -17.18
N GLU A 37 4.36 -6.38 -15.92
CA GLU A 37 5.05 -7.62 -15.52
C GLU A 37 4.16 -8.87 -15.55
N ALA A 38 2.84 -8.72 -15.65
CA ALA A 38 1.89 -9.83 -15.64
C ALA A 38 1.40 -10.18 -17.05
N THR A 39 0.96 -11.41 -17.25
CA THR A 39 0.46 -11.89 -18.55
C THR A 39 -1.00 -12.29 -18.43
N CYS A 40 -1.81 -11.98 -19.45
CA CYS A 40 -3.18 -12.48 -19.52
C CYS A 40 -3.17 -13.96 -19.90
N ASP A 41 -3.62 -14.82 -19.01
CA ASP A 41 -3.83 -16.23 -19.31
C ASP A 41 -5.16 -16.38 -20.08
N PRO A 42 -5.14 -16.84 -21.35
CA PRO A 42 -6.35 -16.93 -22.17
C PRO A 42 -7.32 -18.03 -21.72
N LEU A 43 -6.82 -19.06 -21.04
CA LEU A 43 -7.64 -20.16 -20.52
C LEU A 43 -8.34 -19.74 -19.23
N LEU A 44 -7.61 -19.11 -18.32
CA LEU A 44 -8.13 -18.65 -17.03
C LEU A 44 -8.83 -17.29 -17.12
N ARG A 45 -8.66 -16.57 -18.24
CA ARG A 45 -9.17 -15.22 -18.50
C ARG A 45 -8.84 -14.23 -17.38
N ARG A 46 -7.62 -14.32 -16.84
CA ARG A 46 -7.13 -13.47 -15.74
C ARG A 46 -5.67 -13.12 -15.94
N CYS A 47 -5.24 -12.01 -15.35
CA CYS A 47 -3.83 -11.65 -15.28
C CYS A 47 -3.12 -12.53 -14.27
N VAL A 48 -2.07 -13.20 -14.71
CA VAL A 48 -1.25 -14.12 -13.92
C VAL A 48 0.13 -13.49 -13.76
N CYS A 49 0.64 -13.56 -12.54
CA CYS A 49 1.98 -13.08 -12.22
C CYS A 49 3.06 -13.99 -12.85
N PRO A 50 4.24 -13.44 -13.18
CA PRO A 50 5.30 -14.19 -13.83
C PRO A 50 5.95 -15.20 -12.86
N ALA A 51 6.69 -16.17 -13.40
CA ALA A 51 7.23 -17.29 -12.62
C ALA A 51 8.27 -16.87 -11.56
N ASP A 52 9.00 -15.78 -11.80
CA ASP A 52 9.98 -15.22 -10.85
C ASP A 52 9.30 -14.46 -9.68
N ARG A 53 8.06 -14.01 -9.89
CA ARG A 53 7.24 -13.31 -8.88
C ARG A 53 5.82 -13.87 -8.83
N PRO A 54 5.64 -15.15 -8.46
CA PRO A 54 4.39 -15.86 -8.70
C PRO A 54 3.27 -15.50 -7.72
N ILE A 55 3.58 -14.78 -6.64
CA ILE A 55 2.61 -14.45 -5.58
C ILE A 55 1.95 -13.10 -5.87
N GLY A 56 0.64 -13.01 -5.66
CA GLY A 56 -0.10 -11.76 -5.71
C GLY A 56 -1.18 -11.74 -6.79
N ASN A 57 -1.43 -10.56 -7.35
CA ASN A 57 -2.53 -10.28 -8.25
C ASN A 57 -1.99 -9.52 -9.47
N GLY A 58 -2.03 -10.15 -10.66
CA GLY A 58 -1.52 -9.57 -11.90
C GLY A 58 -2.23 -8.30 -12.39
N LEU A 59 -3.25 -7.82 -11.68
CA LEU A 59 -3.91 -6.53 -11.89
C LEU A 59 -3.45 -5.44 -10.91
N PHE A 60 -2.57 -5.78 -9.97
CA PHE A 60 -2.26 -4.93 -8.82
C PHE A 60 -0.78 -5.01 -8.38
N GLN A 61 -0.30 -6.17 -7.91
CA GLN A 61 1.13 -6.39 -7.58
C GLN A 61 1.51 -7.88 -7.68
N CYS A 62 2.72 -8.14 -8.17
CA CYS A 62 3.35 -9.46 -8.18
C CYS A 62 4.63 -9.44 -7.34
N VAL A 63 4.79 -10.39 -6.42
CA VAL A 63 5.91 -10.47 -5.46
C VAL A 63 6.65 -11.80 -5.53
N ARG A 64 7.88 -11.83 -5.02
CA ARG A 64 8.74 -13.02 -5.03
C ARG A 64 8.11 -14.17 -4.24
N ALA A 65 8.45 -15.40 -4.62
CA ALA A 65 7.94 -16.60 -3.97
C ALA A 65 8.31 -16.73 -2.48
N THR A 66 9.38 -16.05 -2.04
CA THR A 66 9.86 -16.04 -0.66
C THR A 66 9.13 -15.04 0.22
N ASP A 67 8.44 -14.07 -0.37
CA ASP A 67 7.87 -12.93 0.35
C ASP A 67 6.44 -13.22 0.78
N PHE A 68 6.01 -12.53 1.82
CA PHE A 68 4.62 -12.50 2.24
C PHE A 68 3.89 -11.38 1.51
N TYR A 69 2.67 -11.67 1.05
CA TYR A 69 1.82 -10.71 0.37
C TYR A 69 0.45 -10.55 1.04
N CYS A 70 0.07 -9.31 1.29
CA CYS A 70 -1.29 -8.95 1.69
C CYS A 70 -1.82 -7.87 0.76
N GLU A 71 -3.11 -7.89 0.44
CA GLU A 71 -3.76 -6.81 -0.31
C GLU A 71 -5.14 -6.45 0.27
N SER A 72 -5.48 -5.17 0.18
CA SER A 72 -6.83 -4.62 0.37
C SER A 72 -7.25 -3.93 -0.94
N THR A 73 -8.21 -4.50 -1.69
CA THR A 73 -8.57 -3.97 -3.02
C THR A 73 -10.06 -3.74 -3.23
N ALA A 74 -10.40 -2.79 -4.09
CA ALA A 74 -11.79 -2.44 -4.47
C ALA A 74 -12.70 -2.10 -3.27
N ASP A 75 -13.86 -2.75 -3.16
CA ASP A 75 -14.75 -2.68 -1.99
C ASP A 75 -14.16 -3.54 -0.88
N PRO A 76 -13.40 -2.95 0.06
CA PRO A 76 -12.09 -3.45 0.43
C PRO A 76 -12.10 -4.95 0.69
N LYS A 77 -11.60 -5.70 -0.30
CA LYS A 77 -11.42 -7.14 -0.23
C LYS A 77 -10.01 -7.38 0.28
N ILE A 78 -9.93 -8.03 1.42
CA ILE A 78 -8.67 -8.38 2.06
C ILE A 78 -8.24 -9.75 1.56
N LEU A 79 -6.99 -9.87 1.16
CA LEU A 79 -6.24 -11.13 1.05
C LEU A 79 -5.13 -11.07 2.11
N THR A 80 -5.17 -11.98 3.08
CA THR A 80 -4.19 -12.05 4.17
C THR A 80 -2.89 -12.70 3.71
N TYR A 81 -1.83 -12.60 4.52
CA TYR A 81 -0.57 -13.30 4.24
C TYR A 81 -0.69 -14.82 4.22
N SER A 82 -1.72 -15.38 4.87
CA SER A 82 -2.04 -16.82 4.85
C SER A 82 -2.94 -17.23 3.69
N GLY A 83 -3.36 -16.28 2.84
CA GLY A 83 -4.28 -16.53 1.73
C GLY A 83 -5.77 -16.51 2.12
N GLY A 84 -6.07 -16.23 3.39
CA GLY A 84 -7.41 -15.96 3.88
C GLY A 84 -8.03 -14.75 3.20
N LYS A 85 -9.35 -14.74 3.05
CA LYS A 85 -10.07 -13.68 2.32
C LYS A 85 -11.18 -13.09 3.17
N GLY A 86 -11.38 -11.78 3.06
CA GLY A 86 -12.44 -11.08 3.78
C GLY A 86 -12.87 -9.81 3.06
N SER A 87 -13.88 -9.14 3.59
CA SER A 87 -14.33 -7.84 3.07
C SER A 87 -14.64 -6.86 4.19
N LEU A 88 -14.26 -5.60 4.01
CA LEU A 88 -14.55 -4.51 4.94
C LEU A 88 -15.53 -3.52 4.30
N THR A 89 -16.78 -3.51 4.80
CA THR A 89 -17.90 -2.74 4.24
C THR A 89 -18.34 -1.58 5.12
N LEU A 90 -17.40 -1.01 5.90
CA LEU A 90 -17.67 0.13 6.79
C LEU A 90 -16.56 1.18 6.62
N PRO A 91 -16.90 2.48 6.55
CA PRO A 91 -15.92 3.53 6.32
C PRO A 91 -15.13 3.81 7.60
N CYS A 92 -13.82 3.58 7.57
CA CYS A 92 -12.98 3.69 8.75
C CYS A 92 -11.47 3.65 8.45
N ARG A 93 -10.69 4.03 9.47
CA ARG A 93 -9.27 3.68 9.55
C ARG A 93 -9.15 2.28 10.15
N HIS A 94 -8.37 1.40 9.53
CA HIS A 94 -8.16 0.02 9.98
C HIS A 94 -6.70 -0.41 9.80
N CYS A 95 -6.17 -1.18 10.76
CA CYS A 95 -4.82 -1.74 10.63
C CYS A 95 -4.83 -2.86 9.60
N LEU A 96 -4.07 -2.71 8.53
CA LEU A 96 -3.81 -3.80 7.59
C LEU A 96 -2.74 -4.72 8.16
N THR A 97 -1.59 -4.19 8.54
CA THR A 97 -0.50 -5.01 9.07
C THR A 97 0.35 -4.26 10.08
N LYS A 98 1.04 -5.06 10.90
CA LYS A 98 2.15 -4.63 11.73
C LYS A 98 3.18 -5.75 11.75
N PHE A 99 4.43 -5.43 11.48
CA PHE A 99 5.53 -6.38 11.56
C PHE A 99 6.87 -5.70 11.78
N TYR A 100 7.86 -6.48 12.20
CA TYR A 100 9.25 -6.07 12.29
C TYR A 100 10.11 -6.85 11.32
N THR A 101 11.13 -6.25 10.75
CA THR A 101 12.09 -6.92 9.87
C THR A 101 13.50 -6.48 10.24
N PRO A 102 14.52 -7.35 10.16
CA PRO A 102 15.90 -6.94 10.42
C PRO A 102 16.31 -5.77 9.52
N LEU A 103 17.01 -4.79 10.08
CA LEU A 103 17.59 -3.70 9.30
C LEU A 103 18.88 -4.20 8.64
N SER A 104 18.90 -4.27 7.31
CA SER A 104 20.11 -4.57 6.54
C SER A 104 21.00 -3.32 6.39
N GLY A 105 22.25 -3.48 5.93
CA GLY A 105 23.15 -2.34 5.68
C GLY A 105 24.15 -2.00 6.80
N GLY A 106 24.59 -2.98 7.59
CA GLY A 106 25.68 -2.79 8.58
C GLY A 106 25.21 -2.28 9.94
N ALA A 107 23.90 -2.15 10.15
CA ALA A 107 23.33 -1.95 11.48
C ALA A 107 23.60 -3.17 12.40
N PRO A 108 23.59 -2.99 13.72
CA PRO A 108 23.65 -4.11 14.66
C PRO A 108 22.55 -5.14 14.33
N PRO A 109 22.82 -6.45 14.46
CA PRO A 109 21.86 -7.51 14.12
C PRO A 109 20.59 -7.49 14.99
N THR A 110 20.60 -6.73 16.08
CA THR A 110 19.45 -6.51 16.96
C THR A 110 18.55 -5.37 16.51
N THR A 111 18.97 -4.56 15.53
CA THR A 111 18.21 -3.43 14.99
C THR A 111 17.20 -3.91 13.96
N HIS A 112 15.96 -3.48 14.13
CA HIS A 112 14.85 -3.84 13.27
C HIS A 112 14.14 -2.58 12.75
N CYS A 113 13.58 -2.70 11.56
CA CYS A 113 12.55 -1.81 11.07
C CYS A 113 11.18 -2.32 11.52
N GLY A 114 10.40 -1.51 12.20
CA GLY A 114 8.97 -1.74 12.38
C GLY A 114 8.18 -1.07 11.28
N VAL A 115 7.17 -1.76 10.75
CA VAL A 115 6.27 -1.23 9.73
C VAL A 115 4.84 -1.48 10.19
N GLU A 116 4.05 -0.42 10.24
CA GLU A 116 2.60 -0.45 10.41
C GLU A 116 1.94 0.19 9.19
N VAL A 117 0.90 -0.45 8.67
CA VAL A 117 0.13 0.08 7.53
C VAL A 117 -1.33 0.12 7.89
N PHE A 118 -1.94 1.28 7.72
CA PHE A 118 -3.37 1.49 7.90
C PHE A 118 -4.02 1.87 6.58
N GLY A 119 -5.14 1.20 6.28
CA GLY A 119 -6.06 1.61 5.23
C GLY A 119 -7.10 2.56 5.81
N ILE A 120 -7.52 3.54 5.01
CA ILE A 120 -8.62 4.43 5.33
C ILE A 120 -9.61 4.37 4.18
N ASN A 121 -10.70 3.65 4.39
CA ASN A 121 -11.74 3.52 3.40
C ASN A 121 -12.88 4.50 3.66
N ASN A 122 -13.43 5.05 2.59
CA ASN A 122 -14.55 5.99 2.66
C ASN A 122 -15.72 5.52 1.79
N HIS A 123 -16.93 5.95 2.15
CA HIS A 123 -18.13 5.64 1.41
C HIS A 123 -18.20 6.45 0.13
N VAL A 124 -18.34 5.76 -0.99
CA VAL A 124 -18.44 6.35 -2.32
C VAL A 124 -19.86 6.21 -2.84
N LYS A 125 -20.28 7.13 -3.73
CA LYS A 125 -21.63 7.11 -4.33
C LYS A 125 -21.98 5.69 -4.83
N ARG A 126 -23.18 5.21 -4.45
CA ARG A 126 -23.74 3.86 -4.72
C ARG A 126 -23.40 2.76 -3.70
N GLY A 127 -23.09 3.11 -2.44
CA GLY A 127 -23.02 2.12 -1.36
C GLY A 127 -21.74 1.28 -1.37
N ARG A 128 -20.69 1.72 -2.07
CA ARG A 128 -19.40 1.02 -2.14
C ARG A 128 -18.37 1.74 -1.31
N TYR A 129 -17.49 1.00 -0.66
CA TYR A 129 -16.35 1.54 0.07
C TYR A 129 -15.10 1.38 -0.79
N PHE A 130 -14.12 2.25 -0.65
CA PHE A 130 -12.81 2.08 -1.31
C PHE A 130 -11.75 2.71 -0.43
N GLU A 131 -10.52 2.18 -0.47
CA GLU A 131 -9.36 2.81 0.14
C GLU A 131 -9.13 4.19 -0.49
N GLU A 132 -9.40 5.25 0.27
CA GLU A 132 -9.23 6.65 -0.13
C GLU A 132 -7.83 7.15 0.25
N SER A 133 -7.31 6.66 1.37
CA SER A 133 -6.07 7.13 1.97
C SER A 133 -5.34 5.96 2.64
N MET A 134 -4.05 6.14 2.87
CA MET A 134 -3.19 5.15 3.52
C MET A 134 -2.25 5.86 4.48
N GLU A 135 -1.99 5.24 5.63
CA GLU A 135 -0.99 5.71 6.59
C GLU A 135 0.05 4.61 6.79
N VAL A 136 1.32 4.99 6.72
CA VAL A 136 2.45 4.11 6.97
C VAL A 136 3.23 4.67 8.13
N VAL A 137 3.42 3.87 9.18
CA VAL A 137 4.24 4.24 10.33
C VAL A 137 5.46 3.34 10.34
N LEU A 138 6.63 3.98 10.38
CA LEU A 138 7.93 3.34 10.38
C LEU A 138 8.60 3.53 11.73
N TYR A 139 9.26 2.49 12.21
CA TYR A 139 10.00 2.48 13.45
C TYR A 139 11.42 1.97 13.20
N VAL A 140 12.41 2.54 13.86
CA VAL A 140 13.75 1.95 13.97
C VAL A 140 14.08 1.76 15.44
N GLY A 141 14.49 0.56 15.80
CA GLY A 141 14.85 0.25 17.18
C GLY A 141 15.37 -1.16 17.38
N GLN A 142 15.70 -1.49 18.62
CA GLN A 142 16.11 -2.83 19.01
C GLN A 142 14.93 -3.60 19.60
N LEU A 143 14.75 -4.86 19.20
CA LEU A 143 13.75 -5.77 19.79
C LEU A 143 14.34 -6.50 21.01
N GLY A 144 13.71 -6.44 22.20
CA GLY A 144 14.13 -7.20 23.39
C GLY A 144 13.73 -6.59 24.74
N ALA A 145 14.08 -7.26 25.85
CA ALA A 145 13.65 -6.95 27.24
C ALA A 145 14.12 -5.58 27.80
N GLY A 146 14.89 -4.83 27.04
CA GLY A 146 15.23 -3.43 27.31
C GLY A 146 15.33 -2.60 26.02
N GLY A 147 14.78 -3.10 24.92
CA GLY A 147 14.81 -2.45 23.62
C GLY A 147 13.82 -1.29 23.58
N ASN A 148 14.32 -0.08 23.32
CA ASN A 148 13.49 1.07 23.03
C ASN A 148 13.31 1.17 21.51
N PHE A 149 12.07 1.36 21.05
CA PHE A 149 11.86 1.95 19.73
C PHE A 149 12.35 3.38 19.83
N LEU A 150 13.44 3.68 19.12
CA LEU A 150 14.15 4.92 19.32
C LEU A 150 13.40 6.06 18.63
N MET A 151 12.79 5.79 17.48
CA MET A 151 12.30 6.81 16.55
C MET A 151 11.08 6.29 15.77
N GLU A 152 10.09 7.16 15.55
CA GLU A 152 8.86 6.92 14.79
C GLU A 152 8.77 7.94 13.66
N HIS A 153 8.48 7.47 12.44
CA HIS A 153 8.21 8.31 11.28
C HIS A 153 6.88 7.94 10.67
N ASN A 154 5.94 8.88 10.67
CA ASN A 154 4.60 8.67 10.17
C ASN A 154 4.44 9.38 8.82
N ILE A 155 4.03 8.61 7.81
CA ILE A 155 3.77 9.09 6.46
C ILE A 155 2.30 8.84 6.11
N PHE A 156 1.58 9.91 5.82
CA PHE A 156 0.17 9.90 5.54
C PHE A 156 -0.12 10.29 4.09
N PHE A 157 -0.78 9.39 3.35
CA PHE A 157 -1.16 9.57 1.94
C PHE A 157 -2.66 9.81 1.82
N TYR A 158 -3.04 10.81 1.03
CA TYR A 158 -4.43 11.15 0.82
C TYR A 158 -4.68 11.76 -0.55
N LEU A 159 -5.91 11.62 -1.03
CA LEU A 159 -6.39 12.28 -2.24
C LEU A 159 -6.94 13.67 -1.92
N GLN A 160 -6.40 14.70 -2.57
CA GLN A 160 -6.98 16.03 -2.59
C GLN A 160 -7.21 16.45 -4.03
N ARG A 161 -8.48 16.68 -4.42
CA ARG A 161 -8.86 17.07 -5.80
C ARG A 161 -8.33 16.12 -6.88
N HIS A 162 -8.34 14.80 -6.62
CA HIS A 162 -7.78 13.75 -7.49
C HIS A 162 -6.26 13.76 -7.64
N ILE A 163 -5.57 14.58 -6.85
CA ILE A 163 -4.13 14.56 -6.70
C ILE A 163 -3.84 13.82 -5.39
N LEU A 164 -3.26 12.63 -5.46
CA LEU A 164 -2.53 12.03 -4.37
C LEU A 164 -1.44 12.96 -3.85
N ASN A 165 -1.47 13.21 -2.55
CA ASN A 165 -0.48 13.97 -1.81
C ASN A 165 0.00 13.12 -0.63
N TYR A 166 1.12 13.50 -0.04
CA TYR A 166 1.55 12.93 1.22
C TYR A 166 2.05 13.97 2.20
N ARG A 167 2.02 13.60 3.47
CA ARG A 167 2.52 14.37 4.60
C ARG A 167 3.41 13.47 5.46
N SER A 168 4.51 14.02 5.95
CA SER A 168 5.42 13.34 6.87
C SER A 168 5.60 14.16 8.15
N THR A 169 5.71 13.49 9.29
CA THR A 169 5.86 14.13 10.61
C THR A 169 7.21 14.81 10.86
N GLU A 170 8.24 14.51 10.08
CA GLU A 170 9.59 15.04 10.32
C GLU A 170 9.96 16.28 9.51
N THR A 171 9.32 16.49 8.37
CA THR A 171 9.48 17.73 7.62
C THR A 171 8.61 18.80 8.27
N LEU A 172 9.16 19.60 9.18
CA LEU A 172 8.49 20.83 9.64
C LEU A 172 9.02 22.05 8.87
N PRO A 173 8.14 22.92 8.34
CA PRO A 173 6.70 22.72 8.24
C PRO A 173 6.37 21.56 7.27
N TRP A 174 5.24 20.89 7.53
CA TRP A 174 4.73 19.74 6.75
C TRP A 174 4.99 19.93 5.26
N GLN A 175 5.88 19.11 4.68
CA GLN A 175 6.06 19.12 3.24
C GLN A 175 4.92 18.30 2.62
N GLU A 176 3.98 19.01 1.99
CA GLU A 176 3.10 18.40 1.00
C GLU A 176 3.90 18.24 -0.29
N ALA A 177 4.13 17.00 -0.69
CA ALA A 177 4.73 16.71 -1.97
C ALA A 177 3.77 15.83 -2.78
N ASN A 178 3.82 16.10 -4.08
CA ASN A 178 2.99 15.44 -5.06
C ASN A 178 3.84 14.36 -5.75
N PRO A 179 3.59 13.06 -5.48
CA PRO A 179 4.33 12.00 -6.13
C PRO A 179 4.11 11.96 -7.66
N TYR A 180 3.08 12.61 -8.23
CA TYR A 180 2.93 12.72 -9.70
C TYR A 180 4.06 13.53 -10.37
N GLU A 181 4.73 14.41 -9.63
CA GLU A 181 5.68 15.38 -10.20
C GLU A 181 7.12 14.91 -10.11
N LYS A 182 7.47 14.18 -9.04
CA LYS A 182 8.83 13.72 -8.80
C LYS A 182 8.85 12.55 -7.83
N ASP A 183 9.71 11.57 -8.10
CA ASP A 183 10.09 10.56 -7.12
C ASP A 183 10.76 11.22 -5.91
N VAL A 184 10.48 10.69 -4.73
CA VAL A 184 11.01 11.20 -3.46
C VAL A 184 11.88 10.13 -2.83
N ASP A 185 13.15 10.46 -2.60
CA ASP A 185 14.07 9.64 -1.84
C ASP A 185 14.50 10.41 -0.58
N MET A 186 14.27 9.83 0.60
CA MET A 186 14.55 10.46 1.88
C MET A 186 15.37 9.51 2.75
N PRO A 187 16.62 9.84 3.11
CA PRO A 187 17.34 9.08 4.12
C PRO A 187 16.75 9.36 5.51
N TRP A 188 16.47 8.30 6.26
CA TRP A 188 15.88 8.34 7.59
C TRP A 188 16.49 7.28 8.49
N HIS A 189 17.36 7.69 9.41
CA HIS A 189 17.98 6.82 10.43
C HIS A 189 18.55 5.49 9.91
N GLY A 190 19.25 5.53 8.77
CA GLY A 190 19.86 4.35 8.15
C GLY A 190 18.93 3.56 7.25
N ILE A 191 17.70 4.04 7.02
CA ILE A 191 16.77 3.54 6.01
C ILE A 191 16.62 4.58 4.92
N SER A 192 16.60 4.15 3.66
CA SER A 192 16.20 4.94 2.52
C SER A 192 14.69 4.78 2.30
N ILE A 193 13.94 5.86 2.42
CA ILE A 193 12.50 5.88 2.09
C ILE A 193 12.38 6.34 0.64
N SER A 194 11.98 5.44 -0.25
CA SER A 194 11.74 5.76 -1.66
C SER A 194 10.25 5.72 -1.98
N ILE A 195 9.72 6.83 -2.51
CA ILE A 195 8.34 7.01 -2.94
C ILE A 195 8.36 7.29 -4.44
N THR A 196 7.91 6.34 -5.22
CA THR A 196 7.86 6.47 -6.69
C THR A 196 6.45 6.42 -7.21
N TYR A 197 6.17 7.18 -8.27
CA TYR A 197 4.86 7.16 -8.92
C TYR A 197 4.95 6.68 -10.36
N ASN A 198 4.20 5.63 -10.65
CA ASN A 198 4.04 5.15 -12.01
C ASN A 198 2.82 5.81 -12.66
N ALA A 199 3.06 6.75 -13.57
CA ALA A 199 1.99 7.47 -14.27
C ALA A 199 1.10 6.57 -15.14
N ALA A 200 1.69 5.55 -15.78
CA ALA A 200 0.97 4.62 -16.65
C ALA A 200 -0.09 3.82 -15.87
N GLU A 201 0.30 3.33 -14.70
CA GLU A 201 -0.53 2.45 -13.89
C GLU A 201 -1.30 3.18 -12.77
N ARG A 202 -0.89 4.40 -12.45
CA ARG A 202 -1.36 5.22 -11.33
C ARG A 202 -1.17 4.58 -9.96
N PHE A 203 -0.02 3.93 -9.78
CA PHE A 203 0.41 3.44 -8.47
C PHE A 203 1.45 4.36 -7.86
N VAL A 204 1.37 4.51 -6.55
CA VAL A 204 2.53 4.91 -5.75
C VAL A 204 3.13 3.68 -5.12
N THR A 205 4.46 3.59 -5.17
CA THR A 205 5.22 2.52 -4.56
C THR A 205 6.12 3.11 -3.49
N PHE A 206 5.98 2.59 -2.28
CA PHE A 206 6.84 2.83 -1.13
C PHE A 206 7.82 1.69 -1.04
N SER A 207 9.10 1.99 -1.03
CA SER A 207 10.13 0.99 -0.84
C SER A 207 11.04 1.41 0.30
N PHE A 208 11.32 0.45 1.17
CA PHE A 208 12.30 0.56 2.25
C PHE A 208 13.37 -0.51 1.99
N PRO A 209 14.35 -0.24 1.11
CA PRO A 209 15.27 -1.26 0.62
C PRO A 209 16.03 -1.97 1.74
N GLU A 210 16.45 -1.22 2.76
CA GLU A 210 17.20 -1.75 3.89
C GLU A 210 16.35 -2.70 4.77
N CYS A 211 15.02 -2.62 4.66
CA CYS A 211 14.08 -3.47 5.36
C CYS A 211 13.47 -4.56 4.46
N ASP A 212 13.75 -4.53 3.16
CA ASP A 212 13.15 -5.37 2.10
C ASP A 212 11.60 -5.35 2.10
N VAL A 213 11.03 -4.17 2.31
CA VAL A 213 9.58 -3.95 2.36
C VAL A 213 9.15 -3.07 1.19
N GLN A 214 8.03 -3.45 0.57
CA GLN A 214 7.39 -2.64 -0.46
C GLN A 214 5.88 -2.53 -0.19
N ILE A 215 5.35 -1.31 -0.26
CA ILE A 215 3.92 -1.04 -0.17
C ILE A 215 3.49 -0.36 -1.47
N LYS A 216 2.40 -0.83 -2.09
CA LYS A 216 1.87 -0.28 -3.34
C LYS A 216 0.48 0.26 -3.08
N PHE A 217 0.22 1.52 -3.42
CA PHE A 217 -1.09 2.16 -3.23
C PHE A 217 -1.63 2.67 -4.55
N ARG A 218 -2.90 2.38 -4.82
CA ARG A 218 -3.66 3.00 -5.92
C ARG A 218 -5.00 3.52 -5.42
N PRO A 219 -5.19 4.83 -5.41
CA PRO A 219 -6.47 5.40 -5.03
C PRO A 219 -7.58 5.04 -6.02
N TYR A 220 -8.83 4.97 -5.54
CA TYR A 220 -9.99 4.85 -6.42
C TYR A 220 -10.24 6.15 -7.20
N ALA A 221 -10.38 6.05 -8.53
CA ALA A 221 -10.62 7.18 -9.41
C ALA A 221 -12.07 7.19 -9.96
N PRO A 222 -13.03 7.90 -9.34
CA PRO A 222 -14.45 7.83 -9.72
C PRO A 222 -14.75 8.21 -11.18
N ASN A 223 -13.89 9.05 -11.77
CA ASN A 223 -14.03 9.57 -13.13
C ASN A 223 -13.43 8.63 -14.20
N GLU A 224 -12.71 7.58 -13.79
CA GLU A 224 -12.15 6.57 -14.70
C GLU A 224 -13.04 5.32 -14.69
N ARG A 225 -13.96 5.27 -15.65
CA ARG A 225 -14.87 4.13 -15.82
C ARG A 225 -14.73 3.57 -17.24
N PRO A 226 -14.39 2.27 -17.40
CA PRO A 226 -14.09 1.30 -16.34
C PRO A 226 -12.73 1.57 -15.66
N GLN A 227 -12.60 1.10 -14.41
CA GLN A 227 -11.31 1.02 -13.73
C GLN A 227 -10.44 -0.05 -14.42
N LYS A 228 -9.41 0.39 -15.16
CA LYS A 228 -8.51 -0.51 -15.91
C LYS A 228 -7.67 -1.41 -15.01
N LEU A 229 -7.21 -0.86 -13.88
CA LEU A 229 -6.47 -1.55 -12.82
C LEU A 229 -7.29 -1.54 -11.52
N LEU A 230 -6.90 -2.35 -10.54
CA LEU A 230 -7.56 -2.38 -9.23
C LEU A 230 -7.07 -1.23 -8.34
N PRO A 231 -7.96 -0.48 -7.67
CA PRO A 231 -7.56 0.40 -6.58
C PRO A 231 -7.38 -0.42 -5.30
N GLY A 232 -6.51 0.02 -4.40
CA GLY A 232 -6.22 -0.68 -3.17
C GLY A 232 -4.85 -0.38 -2.58
N ILE A 233 -4.50 -1.15 -1.54
CA ILE A 233 -3.21 -1.18 -0.86
C ILE A 233 -2.64 -2.60 -0.97
N GLY A 234 -1.40 -2.75 -1.41
CA GLY A 234 -0.65 -4.01 -1.48
C GLY A 234 0.58 -3.91 -0.61
N ILE A 235 0.85 -4.95 0.17
CA ILE A 235 1.93 -4.95 1.15
C ILE A 235 2.75 -6.22 0.95
N GLN A 236 3.99 -6.03 0.48
CA GLN A 236 5.03 -7.04 0.46
C GLN A 236 5.85 -6.92 1.74
N ALA A 237 5.93 -8.01 2.49
CA ALA A 237 6.84 -8.16 3.62
C ALA A 237 7.85 -9.28 3.34
N PRO A 238 9.11 -9.15 3.75
CA PRO A 238 10.13 -10.17 3.49
C PRO A 238 9.88 -11.41 4.35
N GLN A 239 10.46 -12.54 3.96
CA GLN A 239 10.37 -13.80 4.73
C GLN A 239 10.87 -13.66 6.18
N ALA A 240 11.85 -12.77 6.40
CA ALA A 240 12.42 -12.49 7.72
C ALA A 240 11.49 -11.65 8.63
N ALA A 241 10.32 -11.23 8.14
CA ALA A 241 9.39 -10.43 8.91
C ALA A 241 8.80 -11.19 10.10
N LEU A 242 8.75 -10.50 11.24
CA LEU A 242 8.20 -10.95 12.52
C LEU A 242 6.87 -10.24 12.76
N PHE A 243 5.77 -10.99 12.69
CA PHE A 243 4.40 -10.48 12.84
C PHE A 243 3.89 -10.53 14.29
N GLY A 244 4.80 -10.50 15.26
CA GLY A 244 4.54 -10.51 16.70
C GLY A 244 5.83 -10.48 17.51
N LEU A 245 5.75 -10.09 18.78
CA LEU A 245 6.89 -10.04 19.71
C LEU A 245 7.05 -11.33 20.55
N GLY A 246 6.41 -12.44 20.17
CA GLY A 246 6.51 -13.72 20.88
C GLY A 246 5.67 -14.84 20.27
N ALA A 247 5.91 -16.08 20.71
CA ALA A 247 5.30 -17.31 20.19
C ALA A 247 3.77 -17.42 20.37
N SER A 248 3.16 -16.53 21.17
CA SER A 248 1.73 -16.54 21.50
C SER A 248 1.05 -15.19 21.34
N SER A 249 1.70 -14.20 20.71
CA SER A 249 1.14 -12.85 20.54
C SER A 249 1.36 -12.34 19.12
N GLY A 250 0.47 -12.73 18.20
CA GLY A 250 0.28 -11.94 16.97
C GLY A 250 -0.26 -10.55 17.35
N PHE A 251 0.00 -9.53 16.54
CA PHE A 251 -0.62 -8.22 16.76
C PHE A 251 -2.14 -8.37 16.72
N PRO A 252 -2.84 -8.17 17.84
CA PRO A 252 -4.16 -8.79 18.04
C PRO A 252 -5.31 -8.13 17.26
N ALA A 253 -5.05 -7.30 16.23
CA ALA A 253 -6.08 -6.52 15.55
C ALA A 253 -5.72 -5.97 14.15
N CYS A 254 -4.84 -6.63 13.38
CA CYS A 254 -4.56 -6.24 11.99
C CYS A 254 -5.11 -7.28 10.99
N LEU A 255 -5.70 -6.79 9.88
CA LEU A 255 -6.49 -7.61 8.96
C LEU A 255 -5.66 -8.58 8.10
N CYS A 256 -4.39 -8.28 7.83
CA CYS A 256 -3.50 -9.14 7.05
C CYS A 256 -3.04 -10.41 7.81
N MET A 257 -3.34 -10.49 9.12
CA MET A 257 -3.02 -11.62 10.01
C MET A 257 -1.52 -11.97 10.05
N VAL A 258 -1.17 -13.05 10.74
CA VAL A 258 0.18 -13.63 10.76
C VAL A 258 0.24 -14.73 9.67
N PRO A 259 1.32 -14.84 8.89
CA PRO A 259 1.49 -15.96 7.97
C PRO A 259 1.31 -17.32 8.66
N GLY A 260 0.58 -18.25 8.03
CA GLY A 260 0.28 -19.57 8.59
C GLY A 260 -0.84 -19.61 9.65
N ALA A 261 -1.32 -18.46 10.14
CA ALA A 261 -2.57 -18.42 10.88
C ALA A 261 -3.74 -18.58 9.89
N ASN A 262 -4.40 -19.73 9.95
CA ASN A 262 -5.38 -20.15 8.96
C ASN A 262 -6.87 -20.05 9.37
N PRO A 263 -7.35 -19.06 10.15
CA PRO A 263 -8.78 -18.81 10.19
C PRO A 263 -9.24 -18.09 8.92
N ASP A 264 -10.34 -18.55 8.33
CA ASP A 264 -11.14 -17.66 7.48
C ASP A 264 -11.53 -16.43 8.32
N LEU A 265 -11.39 -15.21 7.78
CA LEU A 265 -11.78 -13.99 8.50
C LEU A 265 -13.27 -14.03 8.91
N ASN A 266 -14.09 -14.79 8.18
CA ASN A 266 -15.48 -15.06 8.52
C ASN A 266 -15.60 -16.10 9.66
N GLU A 267 -14.76 -17.12 9.68
CA GLU A 267 -14.72 -18.14 10.75
C GLU A 267 -14.20 -17.56 12.07
N LEU A 268 -13.22 -16.65 12.01
CA LEU A 268 -12.80 -15.81 13.15
C LEU A 268 -13.95 -14.98 13.71
N ALA A 269 -14.91 -14.57 12.86
CA ALA A 269 -16.09 -13.85 13.31
C ALA A 269 -17.08 -14.82 13.98
N GLU A 270 -17.26 -16.01 13.44
CA GLU A 270 -18.14 -17.05 13.98
C GLU A 270 -17.63 -17.62 15.32
N GLU A 271 -16.33 -17.94 15.44
CA GLU A 271 -15.72 -18.47 16.66
C GLU A 271 -15.80 -17.50 17.85
N GLN A 272 -15.80 -16.20 17.58
CA GLN A 272 -15.96 -15.15 18.59
C GLN A 272 -17.44 -14.87 18.94
N TRP A 273 -18.38 -15.71 18.46
CA TRP A 273 -19.84 -15.56 18.63
C TRP A 273 -20.37 -14.24 18.07
N LEU A 274 -19.73 -13.74 17.01
CA LEU A 274 -20.07 -12.46 16.40
C LEU A 274 -20.99 -12.73 15.21
N ASN A 275 -22.28 -12.46 15.40
CA ASN A 275 -23.37 -12.71 14.44
C ASN A 275 -23.26 -11.90 13.12
N CYS A 276 -22.17 -11.15 12.90
CA CYS A 276 -21.92 -10.38 11.69
C CYS A 276 -20.42 -10.04 11.55
N PRO A 277 -19.83 -10.04 10.34
CA PRO A 277 -18.48 -9.52 10.09
C PRO A 277 -18.26 -8.09 10.60
N LYS A 278 -19.33 -7.29 10.74
CA LYS A 278 -19.33 -5.96 11.36
C LYS A 278 -18.93 -5.96 12.84
N GLN A 279 -19.15 -7.07 13.54
CA GLN A 279 -18.84 -7.21 14.97
C GLN A 279 -17.38 -7.65 15.23
N LEU A 280 -16.74 -8.38 14.30
CA LEU A 280 -15.29 -8.64 14.32
C LEU A 280 -14.50 -7.31 14.27
N TYR A 281 -15.03 -6.37 13.48
CA TYR A 281 -14.52 -5.02 13.36
C TYR A 281 -14.77 -4.18 14.63
N MET A 282 -15.96 -4.24 15.25
CA MET A 282 -16.17 -3.64 16.58
C MET A 282 -15.20 -4.24 17.62
N TRP A 283 -14.93 -5.54 17.58
CA TRP A 283 -13.96 -6.15 18.48
C TRP A 283 -12.53 -5.62 18.26
N ALA A 284 -12.06 -5.54 17.00
CA ALA A 284 -10.75 -4.98 16.66
C ALA A 284 -10.63 -3.48 17.01
N VAL A 285 -11.69 -2.71 16.78
CA VAL A 285 -11.76 -1.28 17.11
C VAL A 285 -11.92 -1.02 18.61
N LEU A 286 -12.65 -1.85 19.35
CA LEU A 286 -12.81 -1.70 20.80
C LEU A 286 -11.55 -2.12 21.56
N ARG A 287 -10.76 -3.06 21.04
CA ARG A 287 -9.46 -3.44 21.62
C ARG A 287 -8.34 -2.43 21.32
N ASN A 288 -8.40 -1.79 20.15
CA ASN A 288 -7.51 -0.68 19.76
C ASN A 288 -8.14 0.69 19.99
N GLY A 289 -9.26 0.76 20.72
CA GLY A 289 -9.84 2.01 21.17
C GLY A 289 -8.79 2.76 21.98
N PRO A 290 -8.84 4.10 22.02
CA PRO A 290 -7.82 4.89 22.68
C PRO A 290 -7.79 4.56 24.18
N HIS A 291 -6.95 3.61 24.57
CA HIS A 291 -6.33 3.65 25.88
C HIS A 291 -5.48 4.92 25.88
N GLN A 292 -6.08 6.00 26.38
CA GLN A 292 -5.44 7.11 27.07
C GLN A 292 -4.07 7.51 26.51
N ARG A 293 -4.06 8.53 25.66
CA ARG A 293 -3.08 9.61 25.88
C ARG A 293 -3.57 10.46 27.03
#